data_AF-A0A096B432-F1
#
_entry.id   AF-A0A096B432-F1
#
_cell.length_a   1.000
_cell.length_b   1.000
_cell.length_c   1.000
_cell.angle_alpha   90.00
_cell.angle_beta   90.00
_cell.angle_gamma   90.00
#
_symmetry.space_group_name_H-M   'P 1'
#
loop_
_entity.id
_entity.type
_entity.pdbx_description
1 polymer ?
#
loop_
_entity_poly.entity_id
_entity_poly.type
_entity_poly.pdbx_seq_one_letter_code
_entity_poly.pdbx_strand_id
1 'polypeptide(L)'
;MARKRKNGEGTVRLRKDGRWEGRVVIGYDEKNRPKTKNVLAKTKSECVEKLKRLQEQYAPPKSDKVKPDMPFREWMDFWYQNYSKPKLRPTTRSGYEGRIYQHIIPELGSIPLDQLTQNDLQQFYARLKKSGRLLHTEHYGKGLSDRMVRACHMNCRSALEKAVQDGLIRVNPAVGCKLPPKKAREMQVLTREEIQRFLIQAKAEGYFELFLLELTTGLRRGELLALQWDDLNLETGELQVTKQVYRTKEDGLLISQPKTKSSIRTVSLPPPLLNILKEYKESVNSRWMFPAPVKEDSPLDPAYIRTRLHLILEHAQCKQIRFHDLRHTFATIALGNGMDVKTLSAMLGHVSAATTLDIYTHITNPMRSEAAAKIDQKIGKAAPQELPAEPQEKRTMTTFQPYAGRKRKPGTGCITQISENCWEGRYSPMWPDGKKHSRNVYAKTREECEALLPGLIEQMKAEIKAIKESRNLDAIPDGISEKKKAIAAYMREHPEVTSKSAIAKAVGTDRNTVRKYYDEIRSELGLK
;
A
#
# COMPACT_ATOMS: atom_id res chain seq x y z
N MET A 1 7.70 -7.18 23.49
CA MET A 1 7.28 -5.77 23.32
C MET A 1 5.78 -5.66 23.47
N ALA A 2 5.28 -4.88 24.43
CA ALA A 2 3.86 -4.80 24.74
C ALA A 2 3.06 -4.18 23.58
N ARG A 3 2.01 -4.88 23.12
CA ARG A 3 1.03 -4.38 22.14
C ARG A 3 0.50 -3.01 22.57
N LYS A 4 0.63 -2.01 21.70
CA LYS A 4 0.01 -0.68 21.87
C LYS A 4 -1.52 -0.89 21.92
N ARG A 5 -2.14 -0.62 23.08
CA ARG A 5 -3.57 -0.87 23.33
C ARG A 5 -4.45 0.12 22.57
N LYS A 6 -5.69 -0.29 22.28
CA LYS A 6 -6.70 0.56 21.63
C LYS A 6 -7.13 1.68 22.59
N ASN A 7 -7.38 2.88 22.06
CA ASN A 7 -7.86 4.02 22.85
C ASN A 7 -9.19 3.66 23.54
N GLY A 8 -9.26 3.78 24.88
CA GLY A 8 -10.48 3.58 25.67
C GLY A 8 -10.48 2.39 26.64
N GLU A 9 -9.56 1.42 26.51
CA GLU A 9 -9.55 0.20 27.35
C GLU A 9 -9.12 0.43 28.81
N GLY A 10 -8.70 1.64 29.16
CA GLY A 10 -8.18 1.98 30.48
C GLY A 10 -6.76 1.45 30.74
N THR A 11 -6.08 2.06 31.72
CA THR A 11 -4.72 1.70 32.12
C THR A 11 -4.73 0.96 33.44
N VAL A 12 -4.11 -0.23 33.50
CA VAL A 12 -3.90 -0.99 34.75
C VAL A 12 -2.41 -1.03 35.04
N ARG A 13 -1.98 -0.48 36.16
CA ARG A 13 -0.57 -0.41 36.58
C ARG A 13 -0.39 -0.72 38.05
N LEU A 14 0.77 -1.25 38.43
CA LEU A 14 1.17 -1.46 39.82
C LEU A 14 1.76 -0.15 40.37
N ARG A 15 1.27 0.33 41.52
CA ARG A 15 1.80 1.51 42.21
C ARG A 15 2.94 1.13 43.15
N LYS A 16 3.71 2.14 43.58
CA LYS A 16 4.83 1.99 44.53
C LYS A 16 4.39 1.49 45.91
N ASP A 17 3.11 1.62 46.27
CA ASP A 17 2.51 1.16 47.52
C ASP A 17 1.99 -0.29 47.45
N GLY A 18 2.33 -1.05 46.41
CA GLY A 18 1.97 -2.46 46.25
C GLY A 18 0.53 -2.72 45.75
N ARG A 19 -0.29 -1.68 45.55
CA ARG A 19 -1.67 -1.81 45.04
C ARG A 19 -1.74 -1.63 43.52
N TRP A 20 -2.68 -2.33 42.89
CA TRP A 20 -3.00 -2.19 41.47
C TRP A 20 -3.98 -1.04 41.24
N GLU A 21 -3.65 -0.14 40.31
CA GLU A 21 -4.47 1.01 39.90
C GLU A 21 -4.98 0.81 38.48
N GLY A 22 -6.30 0.78 38.33
CA GLY A 22 -6.99 0.82 37.04
C GLY A 22 -7.54 2.23 36.80
N ARG A 23 -7.33 2.84 35.62
CA ARG A 23 -7.93 4.12 35.23
C ARG A 23 -8.76 3.98 33.97
N VAL A 24 -9.94 4.58 33.95
CA VAL A 24 -10.82 4.67 32.78
C VAL A 24 -11.14 6.14 32.48
N VAL A 25 -11.22 6.49 31.20
CA VAL A 25 -11.71 7.79 30.74
C VAL A 25 -13.23 7.72 30.71
N ILE A 26 -13.90 8.55 31.51
CA ILE A 26 -15.37 8.58 31.66
C ILE A 26 -16.04 9.68 30.82
N GLY A 27 -15.25 10.47 30.08
CA GLY A 27 -15.74 11.56 29.23
C GLY A 27 -14.66 12.58 28.93
N TYR A 28 -15.03 13.65 28.22
CA TYR A 28 -14.16 14.79 27.92
C TYR A 28 -14.81 16.08 28.46
N ASP A 29 -14.01 17.01 28.97
CA ASP A 29 -14.50 18.33 29.39
C ASP A 29 -14.74 19.27 28.19
N GLU A 30 -15.30 20.46 28.44
CA GLU A 30 -15.56 21.49 27.40
C GLU A 30 -14.30 21.97 26.66
N LYS A 31 -13.12 21.69 27.22
CA LYS A 31 -11.80 21.98 26.64
C LYS A 31 -11.15 20.73 26.04
N ASN A 32 -11.94 19.68 25.82
CA ASN A 32 -11.58 18.41 25.19
C ASN A 32 -10.50 17.60 25.94
N ARG A 33 -10.38 17.78 27.26
CA ARG A 33 -9.45 17.02 28.12
C ARG A 33 -10.16 15.80 28.73
N PRO A 34 -9.49 14.63 28.80
CA PRO A 34 -10.10 13.41 29.30
C PRO A 34 -10.37 13.48 30.82
N LYS A 35 -11.64 13.38 31.22
CA LYS A 35 -12.02 13.15 32.62
C LYS A 35 -11.80 11.68 32.94
N THR A 36 -10.98 11.39 33.96
CA THR A 36 -10.63 10.00 34.32
C THR A 36 -11.08 9.67 35.74
N LYS A 37 -11.50 8.41 35.95
CA LYS A 37 -11.72 7.82 37.28
C LYS A 37 -10.83 6.60 37.46
N ASN A 38 -10.45 6.32 38.69
CA ASN A 38 -9.58 5.20 39.03
C ASN A 38 -10.22 4.24 40.04
N VAL A 39 -9.74 3.00 40.03
CA VAL A 39 -10.03 1.94 41.01
C VAL A 39 -8.72 1.38 41.55
N LEU A 40 -8.74 0.97 42.82
CA LEU A 40 -7.61 0.35 43.51
C LEU A 40 -7.98 -1.07 43.98
N ALA A 41 -7.05 -2.00 43.84
CA ALA A 41 -7.20 -3.38 44.31
C ALA A 41 -5.86 -3.98 44.77
N LYS A 42 -5.92 -5.02 45.59
CA LYS A 42 -4.72 -5.73 46.08
C LYS A 42 -4.15 -6.66 45.02
N THR A 43 -5.00 -7.24 44.17
CA THR A 43 -4.59 -8.13 43.09
C THR A 43 -4.91 -7.55 41.71
N LYS A 44 -4.16 -7.99 40.69
CA LYS A 44 -4.39 -7.58 39.30
C LYS A 44 -5.77 -7.99 38.79
N SER A 45 -6.21 -9.20 39.14
CA SER A 45 -7.51 -9.75 38.70
C SER A 45 -8.68 -8.92 39.26
N GLU A 46 -8.64 -8.65 40.57
CA GLU A 46 -9.63 -7.80 41.24
C GLU A 46 -9.62 -6.36 40.71
N CYS A 47 -8.45 -5.82 40.36
CA CYS A 47 -8.32 -4.50 39.74
C CYS A 47 -9.02 -4.45 38.37
N VAL A 48 -8.82 -5.49 37.54
CA VAL A 48 -9.45 -5.60 36.22
C VAL A 48 -10.96 -5.75 36.35
N GLU A 49 -11.44 -6.54 37.31
CA GLU A 49 -12.88 -6.71 37.54
C GLU A 49 -13.54 -5.41 38.03
N LYS A 50 -12.93 -4.72 39.00
CA LYS A 50 -13.39 -3.40 39.46
C LYS A 50 -13.34 -2.36 38.34
N LEU A 51 -12.32 -2.41 37.48
CA LEU A 51 -12.21 -1.51 36.33
C LEU A 51 -13.29 -1.79 35.29
N LYS A 52 -13.63 -3.06 35.06
CA LYS A 52 -14.73 -3.46 34.17
C LYS A 52 -16.09 -3.00 34.71
N ARG A 53 -16.36 -3.17 36.00
CA ARG A 53 -17.59 -2.64 36.63
C ARG A 53 -17.66 -1.11 36.55
N LEU A 54 -16.53 -0.43 36.73
CA LEU A 54 -16.46 1.03 36.57
C LEU A 54 -16.69 1.44 35.10
N GLN A 55 -16.16 0.69 34.14
CA GLN A 55 -16.44 0.89 32.71
C GLN A 55 -17.93 0.71 32.39
N GLU A 56 -18.59 -0.30 32.97
CA GLU A 56 -20.02 -0.57 32.77
C GLU A 56 -20.90 0.50 33.43
N GLN A 57 -20.53 1.01 34.61
CA GLN A 57 -21.25 2.06 35.33
C GLN A 57 -21.25 3.41 34.59
N TYR A 58 -20.16 3.73 33.89
CA TYR A 58 -20.00 4.98 33.13
C TYR A 58 -20.09 4.76 31.62
N ALA A 59 -20.41 3.54 31.17
CA ALA A 59 -20.80 3.30 29.80
C ALA A 59 -22.12 4.05 29.55
N PRO A 60 -22.29 4.71 28.38
CA PRO A 60 -23.59 5.25 28.03
C PRO A 60 -24.62 4.11 28.13
N PRO A 61 -25.79 4.35 28.76
CA PRO A 61 -26.79 3.31 28.91
C PRO A 61 -27.13 2.76 27.53
N LYS A 62 -27.05 1.44 27.36
CA LYS A 62 -27.68 0.76 26.23
C LYS A 62 -29.17 0.90 26.41
N SER A 63 -29.75 2.03 25.99
CA SER A 63 -31.21 2.12 25.92
C SER A 63 -31.65 1.25 24.75
N ASP A 64 -32.12 0.05 25.05
CA ASP A 64 -32.83 -0.78 24.07
C ASP A 64 -34.13 -0.11 23.57
N LYS A 65 -34.53 1.00 24.21
CA LYS A 65 -35.65 1.85 23.77
C LYS A 65 -35.14 2.96 22.86
N VAL A 66 -35.31 2.76 21.57
CA VAL A 66 -35.15 3.79 20.55
C VAL A 66 -36.28 4.82 20.70
N LYS A 67 -35.97 6.11 20.62
CA LYS A 67 -36.95 7.18 20.84
C LYS A 67 -36.67 8.41 19.96
N PRO A 68 -37.69 9.19 19.56
CA PRO A 68 -37.53 10.31 18.62
C PRO A 68 -36.57 11.40 19.10
N ASP A 69 -36.56 11.69 20.40
CA ASP A 69 -35.76 12.74 21.03
C ASP A 69 -34.30 12.32 21.28
N MET A 70 -33.92 11.09 20.91
CA MET A 70 -32.57 10.60 21.15
C MET A 70 -31.55 11.35 20.28
N PRO A 71 -30.33 11.59 20.78
CA PRO A 71 -29.28 12.18 19.97
C PRO A 71 -28.97 11.35 18.72
N PHE A 72 -28.74 12.01 17.58
CA PHE A 72 -28.49 11.34 16.31
C PHE A 72 -27.28 10.40 16.34
N ARG A 73 -26.29 10.65 17.21
CA ARG A 73 -25.15 9.72 17.39
C ARG A 73 -25.59 8.35 17.89
N GLU A 74 -26.56 8.31 18.80
CA GLU A 74 -27.04 7.08 19.43
C GLU A 74 -27.88 6.30 18.43
N TRP A 75 -28.74 6.99 17.67
CA TRP A 75 -29.47 6.38 16.57
C TRP A 75 -28.54 5.84 15.48
N MET A 76 -27.57 6.64 15.03
CA MET A 76 -26.63 6.25 13.97
C MET A 76 -25.78 5.05 14.38
N ASP A 77 -25.30 5.01 15.64
CA ASP A 77 -24.57 3.86 16.15
C ASP A 77 -25.46 2.63 16.28
N PHE A 78 -26.66 2.76 16.86
CA PHE A 78 -27.65 1.69 16.97
C PHE A 78 -27.98 1.11 15.59
N TRP A 79 -28.29 1.96 14.62
CA TRP A 79 -28.59 1.56 13.25
C TRP A 79 -27.41 0.82 12.62
N TYR A 80 -26.20 1.34 12.81
CA TYR A 80 -25.00 0.71 12.27
C TYR A 80 -24.76 -0.68 12.89
N GLN A 81 -24.79 -0.81 14.22
CA GLN A 81 -24.49 -2.08 14.89
C GLN A 81 -25.56 -3.15 14.62
N ASN A 82 -26.85 -2.77 14.62
CA ASN A 82 -27.95 -3.73 14.60
C ASN A 82 -28.47 -4.03 13.19
N TYR A 83 -28.57 -3.01 12.32
CA TYR A 83 -29.18 -3.19 11.00
C TYR A 83 -28.16 -3.34 9.88
N SER A 84 -27.07 -2.57 9.93
CA SER A 84 -26.11 -2.48 8.83
C SER A 84 -24.97 -3.49 8.97
N LYS A 85 -24.15 -3.37 10.02
CA LYS A 85 -22.91 -4.12 10.27
C LYS A 85 -23.03 -5.65 10.11
N PRO A 86 -24.10 -6.33 10.57
CA PRO A 86 -24.24 -7.78 10.41
C PRO A 86 -24.23 -8.22 8.94
N LYS A 87 -24.77 -7.40 8.04
CA LYS A 87 -24.88 -7.69 6.60
C LYS A 87 -23.64 -7.27 5.80
N LEU A 88 -22.70 -6.54 6.41
CA LEU A 88 -21.54 -5.97 5.72
C LEU A 88 -20.30 -6.88 5.79
N ARG A 89 -19.55 -6.96 4.68
CA ARG A 89 -18.22 -7.58 4.64
C ARG A 89 -17.19 -6.70 5.38
N PRO A 90 -16.08 -7.27 5.90
CA PRO A 90 -15.09 -6.53 6.69
C PRO A 90 -14.55 -5.24 6.05
N THR A 91 -14.26 -5.26 4.75
CA THR A 91 -13.78 -4.06 4.02
C THR A 91 -14.86 -2.97 3.92
N THR A 92 -16.12 -3.38 3.74
CA THR A 92 -17.25 -2.45 3.73
C THR A 92 -17.50 -1.86 5.11
N ARG A 93 -17.40 -2.68 6.18
CA ARG A 93 -17.50 -2.21 7.58
C ARG A 93 -16.50 -1.10 7.86
N SER A 94 -15.22 -1.31 7.58
CA SER A 94 -14.16 -0.29 7.76
C SER A 94 -14.48 1.04 7.06
N GLY A 95 -15.08 0.98 5.85
CA GLY A 95 -15.53 2.18 5.15
C GLY A 95 -16.73 2.87 5.79
N TYR A 96 -17.69 2.10 6.33
CA TYR A 96 -18.82 2.64 7.08
C TYR A 96 -18.35 3.29 8.39
N GLU A 97 -17.52 2.60 9.17
CA GLU A 97 -17.00 3.08 10.45
C GLU A 97 -16.20 4.37 10.29
N GLY A 98 -15.35 4.44 9.26
CA GLY A 98 -14.63 5.67 8.93
C GLY A 98 -15.58 6.84 8.68
N ARG A 99 -16.66 6.65 7.93
CA ARG A 99 -17.65 7.71 7.67
C ARG A 99 -18.46 8.07 8.90
N ILE A 100 -18.96 7.07 9.61
CA ILE A 100 -19.86 7.24 10.75
C ILE A 100 -19.12 7.89 11.91
N TYR A 101 -18.02 7.30 12.37
CA TYR A 101 -17.37 7.72 13.60
C TYR A 101 -16.39 8.89 13.41
N GLN A 102 -15.84 9.09 12.22
CA GLN A 102 -14.84 10.15 12.00
C GLN A 102 -15.44 11.41 11.37
N HIS A 103 -16.61 11.33 10.74
CA HIS A 103 -17.22 12.46 10.04
C HIS A 103 -18.66 12.75 10.49
N ILE A 104 -19.55 11.75 10.46
CA ILE A 104 -20.99 11.98 10.71
C ILE A 104 -21.27 12.27 12.19
N ILE A 105 -20.88 11.38 13.09
CA ILE A 105 -21.13 11.51 14.53
C ILE A 105 -20.47 12.76 15.12
N PRO A 106 -19.20 13.09 14.81
CA PRO A 106 -18.57 14.28 15.38
C PRO A 106 -19.27 15.60 15.04
N GLU A 107 -19.92 15.72 13.88
CA GLU A 107 -20.56 16.97 13.46
C GLU A 107 -22.07 17.03 13.70
N LEU A 108 -22.78 15.90 13.54
CA LEU A 108 -24.25 15.87 13.62
C LEU A 108 -24.76 15.15 14.86
N GLY A 109 -23.89 14.45 15.58
CA GLY A 109 -24.30 13.48 16.59
C GLY A 109 -24.95 14.05 17.84
N SER A 110 -24.78 15.35 18.12
CA SER A 110 -25.41 16.04 19.25
C SER A 110 -26.86 16.47 18.97
N ILE A 111 -27.25 16.59 17.70
CA ILE A 111 -28.59 17.03 17.31
C ILE A 111 -29.59 15.91 17.63
N PRO A 112 -30.74 16.20 18.29
CA PRO A 112 -31.81 15.22 18.46
C PRO A 112 -32.31 14.68 17.11
N LEU A 113 -32.64 13.39 17.05
CA LEU A 113 -33.02 12.71 15.81
C LEU A 113 -34.26 13.36 15.15
N ASP A 114 -35.27 13.71 15.95
CA ASP A 114 -36.50 14.38 15.52
C ASP A 114 -36.32 15.86 15.14
N GLN A 115 -35.22 16.49 15.55
CA GLN A 115 -34.88 17.88 15.23
C GLN A 115 -33.87 18.00 14.08
N LEU A 116 -33.30 16.89 13.60
CA LEU A 116 -32.32 16.93 12.51
C LEU A 116 -32.97 17.41 11.20
N THR A 117 -32.52 18.55 10.70
CA THR A 117 -33.10 19.16 9.50
C THR A 117 -32.31 18.87 8.22
N GLN A 118 -32.94 19.10 7.07
CA GLN A 118 -32.27 19.06 5.77
C GLN A 118 -31.15 20.12 5.68
N ASN A 119 -31.32 21.29 6.33
CA ASN A 119 -30.31 22.34 6.35
C ASN A 119 -29.06 21.91 7.13
N ASP A 120 -29.22 21.20 8.25
CA ASP A 120 -28.08 20.68 9.03
C ASP A 120 -27.23 19.73 8.20
N LEU A 121 -27.88 18.82 7.44
CA LEU A 121 -27.22 17.91 6.51
C LEU A 121 -26.54 18.67 5.37
N GLN A 122 -27.18 19.69 4.82
CA GLN A 122 -26.61 20.50 3.73
C GLN A 122 -25.36 21.27 4.20
N GLN A 123 -25.40 21.87 5.39
CA GLN A 123 -24.27 22.56 6.00
C GLN A 123 -23.14 21.58 6.35
N PHE A 124 -23.47 20.40 6.86
CA PHE A 124 -22.51 19.31 7.07
C PHE A 124 -21.78 18.94 5.76
N TYR A 125 -22.50 18.72 4.66
CA TYR A 125 -21.87 18.40 3.38
C TYR A 125 -20.99 19.54 2.85
N ALA A 126 -21.40 20.80 3.03
CA ALA A 126 -20.59 21.97 2.67
C ALA A 126 -19.30 22.03 3.50
N ARG A 127 -19.36 21.77 4.82
CA ARG A 127 -18.19 21.71 5.70
C ARG A 127 -17.27 20.55 5.34
N LEU A 128 -17.80 19.36 5.07
CA LEU A 128 -17.00 18.23 4.59
C LEU A 128 -16.22 18.59 3.31
N LYS A 129 -16.85 19.31 2.40
CA LYS A 129 -16.24 19.74 1.14
C LYS A 129 -15.15 20.81 1.36
N LYS A 130 -15.32 21.70 2.34
CA LYS A 130 -14.38 22.79 2.67
C LYS A 130 -13.18 22.31 3.51
N SER A 131 -13.42 21.53 4.56
CA SER A 131 -12.41 21.21 5.58
C SER A 131 -12.56 19.83 6.24
N GLY A 132 -13.29 18.89 5.64
CA GLY A 132 -13.55 17.57 6.25
C GLY A 132 -12.40 16.56 6.19
N ARG A 133 -11.26 16.88 5.56
CA ARG A 133 -10.15 15.92 5.41
C ARG A 133 -9.30 15.87 6.68
N LEU A 134 -9.16 14.66 7.22
CA LEU A 134 -8.43 14.42 8.47
C LEU A 134 -6.95 14.03 8.26
N LEU A 135 -6.57 13.60 7.05
CA LEU A 135 -5.25 13.05 6.75
C LEU A 135 -4.70 13.61 5.43
N HIS A 136 -3.38 13.79 5.35
CA HIS A 136 -2.68 14.24 4.14
C HIS A 136 -3.23 15.56 3.57
N THR A 137 -3.59 16.49 4.44
CA THR A 137 -4.15 17.80 4.07
C THR A 137 -3.17 18.65 3.25
N GLU A 138 -1.87 18.47 3.47
CA GLU A 138 -0.80 19.16 2.74
C GLU A 138 -0.78 18.79 1.25
N HIS A 139 -1.01 17.52 0.92
CA HIS A 139 -0.95 17.03 -0.46
C HIS A 139 -2.28 17.16 -1.21
N TYR A 140 -3.42 17.05 -0.51
CA TYR A 140 -4.74 16.92 -1.15
C TYR A 140 -5.73 18.00 -0.75
N GLY A 141 -5.27 19.03 -0.04
CA GLY A 141 -6.10 20.11 0.50
C GLY A 141 -6.98 19.68 1.68
N LYS A 142 -7.63 20.66 2.31
CA LYS A 142 -8.43 20.45 3.53
C LYS A 142 -9.80 19.79 3.27
N GLY A 143 -10.29 19.83 2.04
CA GLY A 143 -11.62 19.32 1.66
C GLY A 143 -11.67 17.82 1.35
N LEU A 144 -12.81 17.17 1.62
CA LEU A 144 -13.09 15.82 1.15
C LEU A 144 -13.49 15.79 -0.33
N SER A 145 -13.25 14.63 -0.96
CA SER A 145 -13.69 14.38 -2.34
C SER A 145 -15.22 14.29 -2.45
N ASP A 146 -15.76 14.62 -3.63
CA ASP A 146 -17.20 14.54 -3.94
C ASP A 146 -17.79 13.16 -3.65
N ARG A 147 -17.00 12.11 -3.96
CA ARG A 147 -17.36 10.71 -3.68
C ARG A 147 -17.51 10.45 -2.18
N MET A 148 -16.63 10.99 -1.34
CA MET A 148 -16.69 10.78 0.10
C MET A 148 -17.89 11.51 0.70
N VAL A 149 -18.16 12.76 0.28
CA VAL A 149 -19.35 13.51 0.70
C VAL A 149 -20.63 12.74 0.35
N ARG A 150 -20.73 12.25 -0.89
CA ARG A 150 -21.85 11.40 -1.32
C ARG A 150 -21.96 10.11 -0.50
N ALA A 151 -20.84 9.48 -0.14
CA ALA A 151 -20.86 8.28 0.69
C ALA A 151 -21.32 8.57 2.12
N CYS A 152 -20.93 9.70 2.72
CA CYS A 152 -21.47 10.13 4.01
C CYS A 152 -22.98 10.38 3.91
N HIS A 153 -23.43 11.06 2.85
CA HIS A 153 -24.85 11.24 2.58
C HIS A 153 -25.62 9.92 2.46
N MET A 154 -25.09 8.93 1.73
CA MET A 154 -25.74 7.62 1.60
C MET A 154 -25.90 6.92 2.95
N ASN A 155 -24.90 7.01 3.83
CA ASN A 155 -25.00 6.48 5.19
C ASN A 155 -26.08 7.23 6.00
N CYS A 156 -26.09 8.57 6.00
CA CYS A 156 -27.12 9.36 6.66
C CYS A 156 -28.52 9.03 6.14
N ARG A 157 -28.70 9.04 4.82
CA ARG A 157 -29.99 8.77 4.18
C ARG A 157 -30.51 7.38 4.54
N SER A 158 -29.65 6.36 4.50
CA SER A 158 -30.03 4.98 4.83
C SER A 158 -30.41 4.82 6.31
N ALA A 159 -29.67 5.47 7.22
CA ALA A 159 -30.00 5.49 8.65
C ALA A 159 -31.32 6.21 8.94
N LEU A 160 -31.56 7.36 8.31
CA LEU A 160 -32.78 8.14 8.49
C LEU A 160 -34.00 7.49 7.80
N GLU A 161 -33.80 6.80 6.69
CA GLU A 161 -34.85 6.00 6.06
C GLU A 161 -35.35 4.90 7.00
N LYS A 162 -34.43 4.24 7.71
CA LYS A 162 -34.78 3.26 8.73
C LYS A 162 -35.50 3.91 9.92
N ALA A 163 -35.15 5.15 10.28
CA ALA A 163 -35.83 5.88 11.35
C ALA A 163 -37.29 6.20 10.99
N VAL A 164 -37.55 6.54 9.73
CA VAL A 164 -38.92 6.72 9.21
C VAL A 164 -39.69 5.40 9.27
N GLN A 165 -39.08 4.30 8.79
CA GLN A 165 -39.70 2.98 8.83
C GLN A 165 -40.03 2.50 10.25
N ASP A 166 -39.19 2.85 11.23
CA ASP A 166 -39.37 2.52 12.65
C ASP A 166 -40.29 3.53 13.37
N GLY A 167 -40.87 4.51 12.64
CA GLY A 167 -41.83 5.47 13.19
C GLY A 167 -41.22 6.54 14.10
N LEU A 168 -39.89 6.70 14.12
CA LEU A 168 -39.19 7.64 14.99
C LEU A 168 -39.29 9.07 14.47
N ILE A 169 -39.33 9.23 13.15
CA ILE A 169 -39.46 10.52 12.46
C ILE A 169 -40.45 10.37 11.31
N ARG A 170 -41.15 11.46 10.97
CA ARG A 170 -42.20 11.42 9.93
C ARG A 170 -41.65 11.44 8.51
N VAL A 171 -40.54 12.14 8.30
CA VAL A 171 -39.92 12.35 6.98
C VAL A 171 -38.41 12.19 7.08
N ASN A 172 -37.77 11.75 5.99
CA ASN A 172 -36.33 11.61 5.93
C ASN A 172 -35.68 12.95 5.55
N PRO A 173 -34.98 13.66 6.46
CA PRO A 173 -34.42 14.99 6.19
C PRO A 173 -33.27 14.94 5.17
N ALA A 174 -32.74 13.77 4.83
CA ALA A 174 -31.73 13.63 3.78
C ALA A 174 -32.34 13.69 2.37
N VAL A 175 -33.65 13.54 2.21
CA VAL A 175 -34.30 13.67 0.91
C VAL A 175 -34.22 15.13 0.45
N GLY A 176 -33.83 15.36 -0.81
CA GLY A 176 -33.71 16.71 -1.37
C GLY A 176 -32.38 17.43 -1.09
N CYS A 177 -31.45 16.86 -0.31
CA CYS A 177 -30.11 17.46 -0.15
C CYS A 177 -29.37 17.57 -1.49
N LYS A 178 -28.77 18.74 -1.76
CA LYS A 178 -27.94 18.98 -2.94
C LYS A 178 -26.56 18.35 -2.74
N LEU A 179 -26.21 17.42 -3.61
CA LEU A 179 -24.93 16.69 -3.57
C LEU A 179 -23.98 17.17 -4.65
N PRO A 180 -22.65 17.12 -4.41
CA PRO A 180 -21.66 17.40 -5.44
C PRO A 180 -21.88 16.55 -6.70
N PRO A 181 -21.58 17.04 -7.91
CA PRO A 181 -21.81 16.29 -9.13
C PRO A 181 -21.00 14.99 -9.15
N LYS A 182 -21.53 13.96 -9.82
CA LYS A 182 -20.77 12.73 -10.07
C LYS A 182 -19.77 13.03 -11.19
N LYS A 183 -18.50 13.23 -10.85
CA LYS A 183 -17.43 13.31 -11.85
C LYS A 183 -17.02 11.90 -12.27
N ALA A 184 -17.25 11.55 -13.53
CA ALA A 184 -16.61 10.40 -14.13
C ALA A 184 -15.10 10.66 -14.18
N ARG A 185 -14.30 9.64 -13.87
CA ARG A 185 -12.85 9.71 -14.09
C ARG A 185 -12.59 9.12 -15.46
N GLU A 186 -11.79 9.84 -16.25
CA GLU A 186 -11.32 9.32 -17.52
C GLU A 186 -10.47 8.07 -17.30
N MET A 187 -10.73 7.07 -18.13
CA MET A 187 -10.03 5.80 -18.12
C MET A 187 -8.69 5.96 -18.85
N GLN A 188 -7.63 5.42 -18.28
CA GLN A 188 -6.31 5.44 -18.90
C GLN A 188 -5.99 4.04 -19.42
N VAL A 189 -5.76 3.91 -20.72
CA VAL A 189 -5.46 2.62 -21.39
C VAL A 189 -4.05 2.68 -21.95
N LEU A 190 -3.19 1.70 -21.65
CA LEU A 190 -1.83 1.67 -22.20
C LEU A 190 -1.86 1.44 -23.72
N THR A 191 -0.97 2.11 -24.46
CA THR A 191 -0.76 1.80 -25.88
C THR A 191 0.00 0.48 -26.04
N ARG A 192 0.08 -0.04 -27.26
CA ARG A 192 0.82 -1.28 -27.57
C ARG A 192 2.31 -1.16 -27.20
N GLU A 193 2.91 -0.01 -27.48
CA GLU A 193 4.32 0.29 -27.21
C GLU A 193 4.55 0.42 -25.69
N GLU A 194 3.62 1.06 -24.97
CA GLU A 194 3.65 1.12 -23.51
C GLU A 194 3.54 -0.28 -22.89
N ILE A 195 2.66 -1.14 -23.40
CA ILE A 195 2.51 -2.52 -22.93
C ILE A 195 3.82 -3.30 -23.13
N GLN A 196 4.48 -3.15 -24.28
CA GLN A 196 5.75 -3.83 -24.55
C GLN A 196 6.83 -3.39 -23.55
N ARG A 197 7.05 -2.09 -23.36
CA ARG A 197 8.02 -1.59 -22.38
C ARG A 197 7.67 -2.03 -20.96
N PHE A 198 6.39 -1.97 -20.61
CA PHE A 198 5.88 -2.39 -19.32
C PHE A 198 6.16 -3.87 -19.04
N LEU A 199 5.91 -4.76 -19.99
CA LEU A 199 6.18 -6.20 -19.85
C LEU A 199 7.68 -6.52 -19.83
N ILE A 200 8.50 -5.81 -20.62
CA ILE A 200 9.97 -5.93 -20.56
C ILE A 200 10.48 -5.57 -19.17
N GLN A 201 10.02 -4.44 -18.61
CA GLN A 201 10.40 -4.03 -17.25
C GLN A 201 9.86 -4.98 -16.19
N ALA A 202 8.61 -5.44 -16.32
CA ALA A 202 8.02 -6.42 -15.42
C ALA A 202 8.82 -7.72 -15.39
N LYS A 203 9.34 -8.18 -16.53
CA LYS A 203 10.24 -9.35 -16.62
C LYS A 203 11.54 -9.14 -15.87
N ALA A 204 12.21 -8.00 -16.05
CA ALA A 204 13.42 -7.67 -15.30
C ALA A 204 13.19 -7.62 -13.78
N GLU A 205 11.98 -7.28 -13.36
CA GLU A 205 11.58 -7.21 -11.95
C GLU A 205 10.95 -8.49 -11.38
N GLY A 206 10.71 -9.52 -12.20
CA GLY A 206 10.15 -10.81 -11.77
C GLY A 206 8.62 -10.83 -11.62
N TYR A 207 7.90 -10.02 -12.41
CA TYR A 207 6.44 -9.90 -12.39
C TYR A 207 5.80 -10.08 -13.78
N PHE A 208 6.53 -10.66 -14.74
CA PHE A 208 6.08 -10.76 -16.13
C PHE A 208 4.77 -11.53 -16.26
N GLU A 209 4.70 -12.72 -15.68
CA GLU A 209 3.59 -13.66 -15.81
C GLU A 209 2.32 -13.10 -15.13
N LEU A 210 2.48 -12.41 -14.01
CA LEU A 210 1.39 -11.75 -13.30
C LEU A 210 0.73 -10.69 -14.17
N PHE A 211 1.52 -9.80 -14.75
CA PHE A 211 1.00 -8.70 -15.56
C PHE A 211 0.57 -9.15 -16.95
N LEU A 212 1.24 -10.14 -17.54
CA LEU A 212 0.82 -10.76 -18.79
C LEU A 212 -0.54 -11.43 -18.63
N LEU A 213 -0.75 -12.17 -17.54
CA LEU A 213 -2.04 -12.80 -17.26
C LEU A 213 -3.14 -11.74 -17.08
N GLU A 214 -2.89 -10.67 -16.32
CA GLU A 214 -3.84 -9.55 -16.19
C GLU A 214 -4.19 -8.91 -17.54
N LEU A 215 -3.20 -8.66 -18.40
CA LEU A 215 -3.40 -8.03 -19.71
C LEU A 215 -4.05 -8.94 -20.76
N THR A 216 -4.12 -10.26 -20.51
CA THR A 216 -4.71 -11.25 -21.42
C THR A 216 -6.09 -11.73 -20.96
N THR A 217 -6.42 -11.57 -19.67
CA THR A 217 -7.67 -12.08 -19.09
C THR A 217 -8.52 -11.00 -18.43
N GLY A 218 -7.90 -9.86 -18.06
CA GLY A 218 -8.55 -8.76 -17.38
C GLY A 218 -9.15 -9.14 -16.04
N LEU A 219 -8.53 -10.02 -15.25
CA LEU A 219 -9.05 -10.40 -13.93
C LEU A 219 -9.13 -9.19 -12.99
N ARG A 220 -9.88 -9.30 -11.89
CA ARG A 220 -9.74 -8.28 -10.82
C ARG A 220 -8.45 -8.59 -10.07
N ARG A 221 -7.69 -7.56 -9.68
CA ARG A 221 -6.48 -7.71 -8.83
C ARG A 221 -6.60 -8.75 -7.70
N GLY A 222 -7.72 -8.72 -6.96
CA GLY A 222 -7.93 -9.67 -5.86
C GLY A 222 -8.15 -11.11 -6.34
N GLU A 223 -8.77 -11.29 -7.50
CA GLU A 223 -8.96 -12.60 -8.15
C GLU A 223 -7.61 -13.13 -8.65
N LEU A 224 -6.86 -12.32 -9.41
CA LEU A 224 -5.54 -12.66 -9.94
C LEU A 224 -4.57 -13.13 -8.85
N LEU A 225 -4.49 -12.38 -7.75
CA LEU A 225 -3.59 -12.70 -6.64
C LEU A 225 -4.06 -13.88 -5.79
N ALA A 226 -5.29 -14.35 -5.97
CA ALA A 226 -5.84 -15.50 -5.25
C ALA A 226 -5.77 -16.81 -6.06
N LEU A 227 -5.16 -16.80 -7.24
CA LEU A 227 -5.01 -17.99 -8.07
C LEU A 227 -4.00 -18.98 -7.48
N GLN A 228 -4.38 -20.25 -7.45
CA GLN A 228 -3.53 -21.38 -7.15
C GLN A 228 -3.30 -22.22 -8.41
N TRP A 229 -2.26 -23.06 -8.41
CA TRP A 229 -2.00 -23.93 -9.56
C TRP A 229 -3.14 -24.91 -9.84
N ASP A 230 -3.86 -25.34 -8.80
CA ASP A 230 -5.05 -26.21 -8.94
C ASP A 230 -6.24 -25.51 -9.61
N ASP A 231 -6.23 -24.17 -9.65
CA ASP A 231 -7.26 -23.40 -10.34
C ASP A 231 -7.02 -23.37 -11.88
N LEU A 232 -5.87 -23.84 -12.38
CA LEU A 232 -5.53 -23.87 -13.81
C LEU A 232 -5.32 -25.30 -14.32
N ASN A 233 -6.15 -25.72 -15.28
CA ASN A 233 -5.87 -26.91 -16.05
C ASN A 233 -4.83 -26.59 -17.15
N LEU A 234 -3.61 -27.11 -17.01
CA LEU A 234 -2.50 -26.86 -17.95
C LEU A 234 -2.62 -27.63 -19.28
N GLU A 235 -3.53 -28.59 -19.37
CA GLU A 235 -3.81 -29.36 -20.60
C GLU A 235 -4.88 -28.65 -21.43
N THR A 236 -6.00 -28.27 -20.82
CA THR A 236 -7.13 -27.63 -21.51
C THR A 236 -6.99 -26.11 -21.59
N GLY A 237 -6.19 -25.51 -20.71
CA GLY A 237 -6.05 -24.06 -20.57
C GLY A 237 -7.21 -23.38 -19.83
N GLU A 238 -8.06 -24.14 -19.16
CA GLU A 238 -9.17 -23.60 -18.38
C GLU A 238 -8.71 -23.07 -17.02
N LEU A 239 -8.85 -21.76 -16.82
CA LEU A 239 -8.56 -21.08 -15.56
C LEU A 239 -9.86 -20.81 -14.78
N GLN A 240 -10.00 -21.43 -13.61
CA GLN A 240 -11.13 -21.27 -12.71
C GLN A 240 -10.94 -20.08 -11.77
N VAL A 241 -11.80 -19.07 -11.90
CA VAL A 241 -11.78 -17.88 -11.05
C VAL A 241 -12.86 -18.00 -9.98
N THR A 242 -12.50 -18.53 -8.82
CA THR A 242 -13.46 -18.88 -7.75
C THR A 242 -13.22 -18.13 -6.43
N LYS A 243 -12.09 -17.45 -6.30
CA LYS A 243 -11.60 -16.84 -5.04
C LYS A 243 -11.10 -15.42 -5.30
N GLN A 244 -11.00 -14.63 -4.24
CA GLN A 244 -10.33 -13.34 -4.25
C GLN A 244 -9.65 -13.08 -2.91
N VAL A 245 -8.51 -12.40 -2.95
CA VAL A 245 -7.79 -11.93 -1.78
C VAL A 245 -8.02 -10.42 -1.56
N TYR A 246 -8.24 -10.03 -0.31
CA TYR A 246 -8.28 -8.64 0.10
C TYR A 246 -7.62 -8.46 1.47
N ARG A 247 -7.21 -7.22 1.74
CA ARG A 247 -6.60 -6.86 3.02
C ARG A 247 -7.62 -6.21 3.96
N THR A 248 -7.69 -6.70 5.18
CA THR A 248 -8.42 -6.08 6.30
C THR A 248 -7.44 -5.47 7.30
N LYS A 249 -7.94 -4.54 8.12
CA LYS A 249 -7.14 -3.92 9.19
C LYS A 249 -6.90 -4.88 10.37
N GLU A 250 -7.82 -5.82 10.59
CA GLU A 250 -7.84 -6.68 11.78
C GLU A 250 -7.10 -8.01 11.52
N ASP A 251 -7.39 -8.67 10.41
CA ASP A 251 -6.95 -10.05 10.14
C ASP A 251 -5.84 -10.14 9.07
N GLY A 252 -5.39 -9.01 8.52
CA GLY A 252 -4.40 -9.00 7.45
C GLY A 252 -4.98 -9.44 6.11
N LEU A 253 -4.39 -10.45 5.47
CA LEU A 253 -4.86 -10.96 4.18
C LEU A 253 -5.95 -12.02 4.40
N LEU A 254 -7.11 -11.80 3.79
CA LEU A 254 -8.23 -12.75 3.80
C LEU A 254 -8.56 -13.18 2.38
N ILE A 255 -8.80 -14.48 2.23
CA ILE A 255 -9.32 -15.08 1.01
C ILE A 255 -10.83 -15.27 1.20
N SER A 256 -11.61 -14.88 0.20
CA SER A 256 -13.06 -15.12 0.20
C SER A 256 -13.52 -15.52 -1.18
N GLN A 257 -14.66 -16.19 -1.22
CA GLN A 257 -15.40 -16.33 -2.46
C GLN A 257 -16.00 -14.98 -2.91
N PRO A 258 -16.07 -14.73 -4.23
CA PRO A 258 -16.73 -13.58 -4.80
C PRO A 258 -18.16 -13.39 -4.31
N LYS A 259 -18.65 -12.14 -4.33
CA LYS A 259 -19.99 -11.79 -3.82
C LYS A 259 -21.11 -12.30 -4.73
N THR A 260 -20.85 -12.41 -6.01
CA THR A 260 -21.86 -12.67 -7.05
C THR A 260 -21.52 -13.95 -7.80
N LYS A 261 -22.55 -14.75 -8.12
CA LYS A 261 -22.39 -15.97 -8.92
C LYS A 261 -21.65 -15.70 -10.24
N SER A 262 -21.93 -14.57 -10.89
CA SER A 262 -21.26 -14.16 -12.15
C SER A 262 -19.76 -13.87 -12.03
N SER A 263 -19.23 -13.73 -10.81
CA SER A 263 -17.78 -13.58 -10.61
C SER A 263 -17.07 -14.93 -10.54
N ILE A 264 -17.81 -16.02 -10.27
CA ILE A 264 -17.33 -17.38 -10.38
C ILE A 264 -17.45 -17.79 -11.84
N ARG A 265 -16.30 -18.02 -12.49
CA ARG A 265 -16.25 -18.23 -13.94
C ARG A 265 -14.99 -18.98 -14.36
N THR A 266 -15.04 -19.55 -15.56
CA THR A 266 -13.88 -20.14 -16.22
C THR A 266 -13.43 -19.22 -17.35
N VAL A 267 -12.12 -19.02 -17.49
CA VAL A 267 -11.50 -18.26 -18.57
C VAL A 267 -10.55 -19.18 -19.32
N SER A 268 -10.71 -19.28 -20.64
CA SER A 268 -9.81 -20.07 -21.48
C SER A 268 -8.54 -19.27 -21.80
N LEU A 269 -7.39 -19.84 -21.52
CA LEU A 269 -6.09 -19.23 -21.81
C LEU A 269 -5.57 -19.72 -23.17
N PRO A 270 -4.96 -18.84 -23.98
CA PRO A 270 -4.42 -19.23 -25.28
C PRO A 270 -3.15 -20.09 -25.10
N PRO A 271 -2.86 -21.04 -26.02
CA PRO A 271 -1.72 -21.96 -25.90
C PRO A 271 -0.35 -21.29 -25.67
N PRO A 272 0.00 -20.14 -26.30
CA PRO A 272 1.27 -19.46 -26.01
C PRO A 272 1.40 -19.02 -24.55
N LEU A 273 0.31 -18.60 -23.91
CA LEU A 273 0.32 -18.21 -22.50
C LEU A 273 0.48 -19.44 -21.58
N LEU A 274 -0.09 -20.58 -21.96
CA LEU A 274 0.08 -21.83 -21.20
C LEU A 274 1.52 -22.29 -21.17
N ASN A 275 2.24 -22.20 -22.29
CA ASN A 275 3.65 -22.58 -22.34
C ASN A 275 4.50 -21.70 -21.40
N ILE A 276 4.26 -20.39 -21.41
CA ILE A 276 4.92 -19.45 -20.48
C ILE A 276 4.59 -19.81 -19.02
N LEU A 277 3.33 -20.14 -18.72
CA LEU A 277 2.93 -20.50 -17.36
C LEU A 277 3.47 -21.86 -16.92
N LYS A 278 3.70 -22.81 -17.85
CA LYS A 278 4.37 -24.09 -17.58
C LYS A 278 5.82 -23.88 -17.15
N GLU A 279 6.58 -23.10 -17.93
CA GLU A 279 7.96 -22.72 -17.58
C GLU A 279 8.01 -21.96 -16.24
N TYR A 280 7.07 -21.04 -16.03
CA TYR A 280 6.97 -20.31 -14.77
C TYR A 280 6.69 -21.20 -13.56
N LYS A 281 5.83 -22.22 -13.72
CA LYS A 281 5.51 -23.18 -12.66
C LYS A 281 6.76 -23.90 -12.14
N GLU A 282 7.71 -24.24 -13.02
CA GLU A 282 8.98 -24.87 -12.64
C GLU A 282 9.85 -23.96 -11.75
N SER A 283 9.73 -22.64 -11.92
CA SER A 283 10.45 -21.63 -11.12
C SER A 283 9.80 -21.31 -9.76
N VAL A 284 8.55 -21.75 -9.53
CA VAL A 284 7.75 -21.39 -8.35
C VAL A 284 7.47 -22.62 -7.48
N ASN A 285 8.13 -22.69 -6.33
CA ASN A 285 7.84 -23.69 -5.31
C ASN A 285 6.75 -23.19 -4.33
N SER A 286 5.50 -23.13 -4.79
CA SER A 286 4.33 -22.75 -3.97
C SER A 286 3.04 -23.26 -4.59
N ARG A 287 1.99 -23.49 -3.78
CA ARG A 287 0.63 -23.72 -4.30
C ARG A 287 0.04 -22.48 -4.97
N TRP A 288 0.48 -21.29 -4.58
CA TRP A 288 0.01 -20.03 -5.15
C TRP A 288 0.73 -19.76 -6.47
N MET A 289 0.00 -19.31 -7.50
CA MET A 289 0.64 -18.89 -8.75
C MET A 289 1.54 -17.67 -8.52
N PHE A 290 1.12 -16.74 -7.66
CA PHE A 290 1.86 -15.52 -7.33
C PHE A 290 2.10 -15.43 -5.81
N PRO A 291 3.11 -16.13 -5.27
CA PRO A 291 3.37 -16.18 -3.84
C PRO A 291 4.01 -14.88 -3.31
N ALA A 292 3.86 -14.64 -2.00
CA ALA A 292 4.53 -13.56 -1.32
C ALA A 292 6.05 -13.84 -1.22
N PRO A 293 6.93 -12.86 -1.50
CA PRO A 293 8.38 -13.09 -1.49
C PRO A 293 8.98 -13.44 -0.12
N VAL A 294 8.30 -13.07 0.97
CA VAL A 294 8.83 -13.18 2.35
C VAL A 294 8.00 -14.13 3.21
N LYS A 295 6.70 -14.21 2.97
CA LYS A 295 5.79 -14.98 3.81
C LYS A 295 5.52 -16.31 3.14
N GLU A 296 5.94 -17.38 3.80
CA GLU A 296 5.67 -18.74 3.36
C GLU A 296 4.16 -19.00 3.25
N ASP A 297 3.79 -19.77 2.22
CA ASP A 297 2.42 -20.15 1.89
C ASP A 297 1.37 -19.01 1.94
N SER A 298 1.74 -17.84 1.42
CA SER A 298 0.84 -16.69 1.33
C SER A 298 0.79 -16.17 -0.10
N PRO A 299 -0.39 -15.72 -0.59
CA PRO A 299 -0.45 -14.97 -1.83
C PRO A 299 0.21 -13.61 -1.66
N LEU A 300 0.60 -13.01 -2.78
CA LEU A 300 1.16 -11.68 -2.82
C LEU A 300 0.15 -10.61 -2.35
N ASP A 301 0.61 -9.63 -1.57
CA ASP A 301 -0.26 -8.62 -0.95
C ASP A 301 -0.79 -7.63 -2.02
N PRO A 302 -2.13 -7.45 -2.15
CA PRO A 302 -2.72 -6.47 -3.06
C PRO A 302 -2.24 -5.02 -2.86
N ALA A 303 -1.85 -4.65 -1.64
CA ALA A 303 -1.27 -3.33 -1.35
C ALA A 303 0.16 -3.22 -1.89
N TYR A 304 0.94 -4.30 -1.79
CA TYR A 304 2.31 -4.35 -2.29
C TYR A 304 2.34 -4.31 -3.82
N ILE A 305 1.52 -5.11 -4.52
CA ILE A 305 1.50 -5.11 -5.99
C ILE A 305 1.14 -3.74 -6.57
N ARG A 306 0.31 -2.95 -5.87
CA ARG A 306 -0.04 -1.59 -6.31
C ARG A 306 1.20 -0.70 -6.35
N THR A 307 2.02 -0.74 -5.30
CA THR A 307 3.27 0.01 -5.25
C THR A 307 4.24 -0.49 -6.32
N ARG A 308 4.33 -1.81 -6.51
CA ARG A 308 5.19 -2.41 -7.53
C ARG A 308 4.78 -2.03 -8.96
N LEU A 309 3.48 -2.00 -9.26
CA LEU A 309 2.97 -1.52 -10.54
C LEU A 309 3.45 -0.10 -10.85
N HIS A 310 3.30 0.83 -9.90
CA HIS A 310 3.72 2.23 -10.13
C HIS A 310 5.22 2.36 -10.40
N LEU A 311 6.05 1.61 -9.67
CA LEU A 311 7.50 1.56 -9.91
C LEU A 311 7.84 0.98 -11.28
N ILE A 312 7.20 -0.12 -11.68
CA ILE A 312 7.43 -0.74 -12.99
C ILE A 312 6.99 0.20 -14.10
N LEU A 313 5.85 0.90 -13.97
CA LEU A 313 5.39 1.90 -14.95
C LEU A 313 6.36 3.08 -15.06
N GLU A 314 6.90 3.55 -13.93
CA GLU A 314 7.89 4.61 -13.90
C GLU A 314 9.18 4.20 -14.62
N HIS A 315 9.73 3.03 -14.26
CA HIS A 315 10.90 2.46 -14.90
C HIS A 315 10.69 2.14 -16.39
N ALA A 316 9.48 1.75 -16.78
CA ALA A 316 9.09 1.50 -18.16
C ALA A 316 8.79 2.76 -18.97
N GLN A 317 8.90 3.95 -18.35
CA GLN A 317 8.56 5.24 -18.97
C GLN A 317 7.14 5.20 -19.59
N CYS A 318 6.19 4.70 -18.82
CA CYS A 318 4.79 4.61 -19.18
C CYS A 318 3.96 5.57 -18.33
N LYS A 319 2.79 5.97 -18.81
CA LYS A 319 1.86 6.77 -18.01
C LYS A 319 1.44 6.04 -16.72
N GLN A 320 1.24 6.80 -15.67
CA GLN A 320 0.82 6.27 -14.38
C GLN A 320 -0.66 5.90 -14.41
N ILE A 321 -0.93 4.60 -14.27
CA ILE A 321 -2.28 4.04 -14.25
C ILE A 321 -2.54 3.29 -12.95
N ARG A 322 -3.81 3.05 -12.62
CA ARG A 322 -4.19 2.20 -11.50
C ARG A 322 -4.12 0.74 -11.94
N PHE A 323 -4.03 -0.18 -10.99
CA PHE A 323 -4.08 -1.60 -11.31
C PHE A 323 -5.33 -1.98 -12.11
N HIS A 324 -6.50 -1.43 -11.76
CA HIS A 324 -7.75 -1.71 -12.46
C HIS A 324 -7.77 -1.19 -13.91
N ASP A 325 -6.89 -0.26 -14.25
CA ASP A 325 -6.76 0.26 -15.61
C ASP A 325 -6.05 -0.73 -16.55
N LEU A 326 -5.34 -1.75 -16.01
CA LEU A 326 -4.81 -2.86 -16.81
C LEU A 326 -5.93 -3.72 -17.38
N ARG A 327 -6.93 -4.06 -16.56
CA ARG A 327 -8.16 -4.71 -17.01
C ARG A 327 -8.92 -3.88 -18.05
N HIS A 328 -8.91 -2.55 -17.88
CA HIS A 328 -9.46 -1.67 -18.90
C HIS A 328 -8.67 -1.74 -20.22
N THR A 329 -7.35 -1.79 -20.14
CA THR A 329 -6.47 -1.98 -21.29
C THR A 329 -6.78 -3.28 -22.04
N PHE A 330 -6.90 -4.41 -21.31
CA PHE A 330 -7.33 -5.69 -21.89
C PHE A 330 -8.65 -5.57 -22.65
N ALA A 331 -9.67 -5.01 -22.01
CA ALA A 331 -11.00 -4.93 -22.58
C ALA A 331 -11.08 -4.01 -23.81
N THR A 332 -10.38 -2.87 -23.80
CA THR A 332 -10.29 -2.00 -24.98
C THR A 332 -9.62 -2.70 -26.15
N ILE A 333 -8.53 -3.44 -25.90
CA ILE A 333 -7.84 -4.24 -26.92
C ILE A 333 -8.75 -5.38 -27.43
N ALA A 334 -9.46 -6.06 -26.54
CA ALA A 334 -10.36 -7.15 -26.90
C ALA A 334 -11.51 -6.65 -27.79
N LEU A 335 -12.14 -5.52 -27.44
CA LEU A 335 -13.18 -4.89 -28.27
C LEU A 335 -12.64 -4.40 -29.62
N GLY A 336 -11.46 -3.78 -29.63
CA GLY A 336 -10.81 -3.35 -30.89
C GLY A 336 -10.57 -4.53 -31.84
N ASN A 337 -10.14 -5.67 -31.30
CA ASN A 337 -9.98 -6.90 -32.06
C ASN A 337 -11.30 -7.61 -32.41
N GLY A 338 -12.46 -7.03 -32.09
CA GLY A 338 -13.78 -7.53 -32.50
C GLY A 338 -14.42 -8.55 -31.56
N MET A 339 -13.94 -8.68 -30.32
CA MET A 339 -14.62 -9.51 -29.31
C MET A 339 -16.01 -8.94 -29.00
N ASP A 340 -17.03 -9.79 -28.96
CA ASP A 340 -18.37 -9.34 -28.63
C ASP A 340 -18.49 -8.95 -27.15
N VAL A 341 -19.36 -7.97 -26.87
CA VAL A 341 -19.51 -7.37 -25.54
C VAL A 341 -20.00 -8.39 -24.50
N LYS A 342 -20.79 -9.39 -24.91
CA LYS A 342 -21.35 -10.39 -23.98
C LYS A 342 -20.26 -11.35 -23.54
N THR A 343 -19.44 -11.84 -24.47
CA THR A 343 -18.27 -12.67 -24.18
C THR A 343 -17.28 -11.91 -23.31
N LEU A 344 -16.95 -10.67 -23.66
CA LEU A 344 -16.07 -9.84 -22.83
C LEU A 344 -16.65 -9.64 -21.43
N SER A 345 -17.95 -9.33 -21.31
CA SER A 345 -18.64 -9.18 -20.02
C SER A 345 -18.56 -10.45 -19.17
N ALA A 346 -18.70 -11.62 -19.80
CA ALA A 346 -18.59 -12.92 -19.15
C ALA A 346 -17.15 -13.18 -18.67
N MET A 347 -16.14 -12.98 -19.52
CA MET A 347 -14.72 -13.12 -19.18
C MET A 347 -14.30 -12.16 -18.05
N LEU A 348 -14.84 -10.94 -18.05
CA LEU A 348 -14.62 -9.95 -17.01
C LEU A 348 -15.40 -10.30 -15.72
N GLY A 349 -16.45 -11.11 -15.78
CA GLY A 349 -17.31 -11.42 -14.63
C GLY A 349 -18.10 -10.19 -14.16
N HIS A 350 -18.69 -9.46 -15.10
CA HIS A 350 -19.67 -8.41 -14.82
C HIS A 350 -21.06 -9.03 -14.61
N VAL A 351 -21.85 -8.48 -13.67
CA VAL A 351 -23.23 -8.92 -13.42
C VAL A 351 -24.15 -8.52 -14.59
N SER A 352 -23.85 -7.40 -15.24
CA SER A 352 -24.60 -6.89 -16.37
C SER A 352 -23.65 -6.44 -17.47
N ALA A 353 -23.97 -6.77 -18.72
CA ALA A 353 -23.26 -6.28 -19.90
C ALA A 353 -23.37 -4.76 -20.04
N ALA A 354 -24.41 -4.13 -19.47
CA ALA A 354 -24.52 -2.67 -19.40
C ALA A 354 -23.31 -2.06 -18.68
N THR A 355 -22.76 -2.72 -17.66
CA THR A 355 -21.54 -2.26 -17.00
C THR A 355 -20.35 -2.24 -17.97
N THR A 356 -20.24 -3.23 -18.87
CA THR A 356 -19.21 -3.21 -19.91
C THR A 356 -19.48 -2.08 -20.90
N LEU A 357 -20.71 -1.93 -21.37
CA LEU A 357 -21.08 -0.86 -22.29
C LEU A 357 -20.78 0.52 -21.69
N ASP A 358 -21.31 0.84 -20.51
CA ASP A 358 -21.11 2.11 -19.79
C ASP A 358 -19.63 2.46 -19.57
N ILE A 359 -18.78 1.43 -19.45
CA ILE A 359 -17.35 1.58 -19.24
C ILE A 359 -16.61 1.83 -20.57
N TYR A 360 -17.04 1.19 -21.66
CA TYR A 360 -16.35 1.22 -22.96
C TYR A 360 -17.14 1.96 -24.06
N THR A 361 -18.16 2.74 -23.72
CA THR A 361 -18.96 3.55 -24.67
C THR A 361 -18.14 4.57 -25.44
N HIS A 362 -16.96 4.93 -24.94
CA HIS A 362 -16.02 5.78 -25.67
C HIS A 362 -15.27 4.93 -26.70
N ILE A 363 -15.94 4.66 -27.82
CA ILE A 363 -15.30 4.11 -29.02
C ILE A 363 -14.15 5.04 -29.39
N THR A 364 -12.91 4.56 -29.31
CA THR A 364 -11.74 5.34 -29.73
C THR A 364 -11.83 5.57 -31.25
N ASN A 365 -11.31 6.70 -31.75
CA ASN A 365 -11.31 6.97 -33.19
C ASN A 365 -10.72 5.81 -34.03
N PRO A 366 -9.64 5.10 -33.60
CA PRO A 366 -9.15 3.91 -34.27
C PRO A 366 -10.18 2.79 -34.39
N MET A 367 -10.97 2.53 -33.33
CA MET A 367 -12.02 1.50 -33.36
C MET A 367 -13.15 1.86 -34.35
N ARG A 368 -13.46 3.15 -34.54
CA ARG A 368 -14.43 3.60 -35.55
C ARG A 368 -13.91 3.34 -36.96
N SER A 369 -12.65 3.69 -37.23
CA SER A 369 -12.02 3.48 -38.53
C SER A 369 -11.86 2.00 -38.86
N GLU A 370 -11.50 1.17 -37.89
CA GLU A 370 -11.37 -0.28 -38.09
C GLU A 370 -12.72 -0.97 -38.29
N ALA A 371 -13.76 -0.53 -37.56
CA ALA A 371 -15.12 -1.01 -37.79
C ALA A 371 -15.63 -0.63 -39.19
N ALA A 372 -15.36 0.60 -39.64
CA ALA A 372 -15.68 1.04 -41.00
C ALA A 372 -14.94 0.20 -42.05
N ALA A 373 -13.64 -0.04 -41.88
CA ALA A 373 -12.84 -0.88 -42.77
C ALA A 373 -13.35 -2.34 -42.84
N LYS A 374 -13.79 -2.91 -41.69
CA LYS A 374 -14.38 -4.27 -41.64
C LYS A 374 -15.75 -4.33 -42.34
N ILE A 375 -16.56 -3.27 -42.26
CA ILE A 375 -17.84 -3.17 -42.98
C ILE A 375 -17.58 -3.11 -44.50
N ASP A 376 -16.62 -2.30 -44.91
CA ASP A 376 -16.26 -2.13 -46.33
C ASP A 376 -15.72 -3.42 -46.94
N GLN A 377 -14.87 -4.16 -46.21
CA GLN A 377 -14.39 -5.49 -46.61
C GLN A 377 -15.51 -6.53 -46.77
N LYS A 378 -16.51 -6.52 -45.89
CA LYS A 378 -17.57 -7.55 -45.88
C LYS A 378 -18.75 -7.24 -46.81
N ILE A 379 -19.07 -5.97 -47.02
CA ILE A 379 -20.23 -5.55 -47.83
C ILE A 379 -19.80 -5.09 -49.22
N GLY A 380 -18.71 -4.33 -49.33
CA GLY A 380 -18.29 -3.72 -50.59
C GLY A 380 -17.57 -4.65 -51.56
N LYS A 381 -17.15 -5.85 -51.13
CA LYS A 381 -16.17 -6.70 -51.85
C LYS A 381 -14.92 -5.91 -52.30
N ALA A 382 -14.63 -4.79 -51.66
CA ALA A 382 -13.41 -4.04 -51.91
C ALA A 382 -12.25 -4.95 -51.52
N ALA A 383 -11.30 -5.16 -52.45
CA ALA A 383 -10.00 -5.73 -52.11
C ALA A 383 -9.46 -4.93 -50.91
N PRO A 384 -8.76 -5.57 -49.95
CA PRO A 384 -8.30 -4.90 -48.74
C PRO A 384 -7.66 -3.57 -49.14
N GLN A 385 -8.34 -2.45 -48.89
CA GLN A 385 -7.63 -1.18 -48.86
C GLN A 385 -6.73 -1.34 -47.65
N GLU A 386 -5.44 -1.57 -47.92
CA GLU A 386 -4.41 -1.18 -46.98
C GLU A 386 -4.73 0.28 -46.68
N LEU A 387 -5.36 0.53 -45.52
CA LEU A 387 -5.30 1.83 -44.86
C LEU A 387 -3.87 2.31 -45.10
N PRO A 388 -3.64 3.50 -45.70
CA PRO A 388 -2.29 3.93 -46.04
C PRO A 388 -1.49 3.66 -44.80
N ALA A 389 -0.58 2.68 -44.92
CA ALA A 389 0.16 2.24 -43.77
C ALA A 389 0.72 3.54 -43.21
N GLU A 390 0.37 3.88 -41.95
CA GLU A 390 1.22 4.80 -41.22
C GLU A 390 2.62 4.35 -41.55
N PRO A 391 3.45 5.24 -42.14
CA PRO A 391 4.66 4.84 -42.82
C PRO A 391 5.29 3.77 -41.96
N GLN A 392 5.50 2.59 -42.54
CA GLN A 392 6.15 1.47 -41.86
C GLN A 392 7.60 1.90 -41.58
N GLU A 393 7.80 2.91 -40.74
CA GLU A 393 8.92 3.03 -39.85
C GLU A 393 8.91 1.70 -39.13
N LYS A 394 9.70 0.80 -39.70
CA LYS A 394 10.11 -0.51 -39.21
C LYS A 394 9.46 -0.81 -37.88
N ARG A 395 8.57 -1.81 -37.83
CA ARG A 395 8.11 -2.51 -36.62
C ARG A 395 9.34 -2.90 -35.80
N THR A 396 9.89 -1.93 -35.09
CA THR A 396 11.14 -2.03 -34.37
C THR A 396 10.68 -2.55 -33.03
N MET A 397 11.18 -3.73 -32.68
CA MET A 397 11.16 -4.11 -31.27
C MET A 397 11.69 -2.91 -30.51
N THR A 398 10.88 -2.38 -29.58
CA THR A 398 11.27 -1.23 -28.76
C THR A 398 12.70 -1.44 -28.29
N THR A 399 13.61 -0.52 -28.61
CA THR A 399 15.01 -0.46 -28.12
C THR A 399 15.09 -0.19 -26.61
N PHE A 400 13.97 -0.31 -25.91
CA PHE A 400 13.85 -0.09 -24.49
C PHE A 400 14.68 -1.13 -23.74
N GLN A 401 15.70 -0.64 -23.04
CA GLN A 401 16.46 -1.43 -22.09
C GLN A 401 15.78 -1.31 -20.71
N PRO A 402 15.48 -2.45 -20.05
CA PRO A 402 14.86 -2.39 -18.74
C PRO A 402 15.78 -1.70 -17.75
N TYR A 403 15.18 -0.88 -16.89
CA TYR A 403 15.87 -0.30 -15.75
C TYR A 403 16.34 -1.44 -14.83
N ALA A 404 17.65 -1.66 -14.81
CA ALA A 404 18.31 -2.53 -13.86
C ALA A 404 18.42 -1.78 -12.53
N GLY A 405 17.40 -1.92 -11.68
CA GLY A 405 17.44 -1.38 -10.33
C GLY A 405 18.62 -1.92 -9.53
N ARG A 406 18.95 -1.25 -8.43
CA ARG A 406 20.02 -1.59 -7.48
C ARG A 406 19.73 -2.91 -6.73
N LYS A 407 19.66 -4.06 -7.42
CA LYS A 407 19.48 -5.37 -6.78
C LYS A 407 20.80 -5.80 -6.12
N ARG A 408 20.90 -5.63 -4.81
CA ARG A 408 21.99 -6.21 -4.00
C ARG A 408 21.74 -7.72 -3.87
N LYS A 409 22.56 -8.57 -4.49
CA LYS A 409 22.65 -9.98 -4.04
C LYS A 409 23.47 -9.99 -2.73
N PRO A 410 23.04 -10.73 -1.69
CA PRO A 410 23.86 -10.90 -0.49
C PRO A 410 25.26 -11.41 -0.88
N GLY A 411 26.31 -10.74 -0.43
CA GLY A 411 27.69 -11.20 -0.63
C GLY A 411 28.40 -10.78 -1.93
N THR A 412 27.75 -10.04 -2.85
CA THR A 412 28.33 -9.68 -4.16
C THR A 412 28.75 -8.21 -4.33
N GLY A 413 28.64 -7.40 -3.26
CA GLY A 413 28.85 -5.95 -3.36
C GLY A 413 27.80 -5.23 -4.20
N CYS A 414 27.93 -3.92 -4.38
CA CYS A 414 27.05 -3.09 -5.20
C CYS A 414 27.85 -2.11 -6.06
N ILE A 415 27.50 -1.99 -7.33
CA ILE A 415 28.15 -1.08 -8.27
C ILE A 415 27.21 0.10 -8.55
N THR A 416 27.73 1.33 -8.42
CA THR A 416 26.96 2.57 -8.52
C THR A 416 27.72 3.58 -9.37
N GLN A 417 27.08 4.16 -10.37
CA GLN A 417 27.64 5.32 -11.05
C GLN A 417 27.52 6.55 -10.14
N ILE A 418 28.64 7.16 -9.77
CA ILE A 418 28.69 8.37 -8.94
C ILE A 418 28.72 9.62 -9.83
N SER A 419 29.43 9.56 -10.97
CA SER A 419 29.48 10.62 -11.96
C SER A 419 29.67 10.01 -13.36
N GLU A 420 29.63 10.84 -14.41
CA GLU A 420 29.74 10.40 -15.81
C GLU A 420 30.95 9.47 -16.06
N ASN A 421 32.07 9.72 -15.36
CA ASN A 421 33.33 8.96 -15.52
C ASN A 421 33.78 8.24 -14.23
N CYS A 422 32.86 7.94 -13.30
CA CYS A 422 33.23 7.27 -12.04
C CYS A 422 32.15 6.30 -11.57
N TRP A 423 32.54 5.03 -11.48
CA TRP A 423 31.77 3.92 -10.94
C TRP A 423 32.36 3.46 -9.62
N GLU A 424 31.52 3.28 -8.59
CA GLU A 424 31.87 2.80 -7.25
C GLU A 424 31.34 1.38 -7.05
N GLY A 425 32.23 0.43 -6.81
CA GLY A 425 31.94 -0.93 -6.37
C GLY A 425 32.11 -1.04 -4.85
N ARG A 426 31.02 -1.12 -4.09
CA ARG A 426 31.01 -1.14 -2.62
C ARG A 426 30.63 -2.52 -2.07
N TYR A 427 31.43 -3.06 -1.16
CA TYR A 427 31.12 -4.30 -0.42
C TYR A 427 30.99 -4.02 1.09
N SER A 428 29.91 -4.50 1.72
CA SER A 428 29.55 -4.20 3.12
C SER A 428 29.22 -5.47 3.93
N PRO A 429 30.20 -6.35 4.22
CA PRO A 429 29.98 -7.55 5.02
C PRO A 429 29.77 -7.23 6.51
N MET A 430 29.21 -8.20 7.23
CA MET A 430 29.19 -8.22 8.70
C MET A 430 30.52 -8.77 9.20
N TRP A 431 31.17 -8.05 10.12
CA TRP A 431 32.42 -8.47 10.74
C TRP A 431 32.16 -9.18 12.08
N PRO A 432 33.18 -9.85 12.68
CA PRO A 432 33.02 -10.59 13.94
C PRO A 432 32.57 -9.76 15.15
N ASP A 433 32.71 -8.43 15.09
CA ASP A 433 32.20 -7.46 16.07
C ASP A 433 30.68 -7.21 15.99
N GLY A 434 29.99 -7.81 15.02
CA GLY A 434 28.57 -7.60 14.78
C GLY A 434 28.24 -6.27 14.10
N LYS A 435 29.24 -5.52 13.58
CA LYS A 435 29.03 -4.29 12.80
C LYS A 435 29.30 -4.51 11.31
N LYS A 436 28.82 -3.57 10.48
CA LYS A 436 29.07 -3.54 9.03
C LYS A 436 30.22 -2.59 8.72
N HIS A 437 31.34 -3.13 8.26
CA HIS A 437 32.43 -2.31 7.72
C HIS A 437 32.45 -2.45 6.20
N SER A 438 32.40 -1.31 5.50
CA SER A 438 32.32 -1.27 4.03
C SER A 438 33.66 -0.89 3.42
N ARG A 439 34.00 -1.44 2.25
CA ARG A 439 35.06 -0.93 1.39
C ARG A 439 34.57 -0.73 -0.04
N ASN A 440 35.26 0.12 -0.77
CA ASN A 440 34.91 0.54 -2.12
C ASN A 440 36.09 0.36 -3.08
N VAL A 441 35.79 0.03 -4.34
CA VAL A 441 36.68 0.18 -5.51
C VAL A 441 36.07 1.22 -6.45
N TYR A 442 36.90 1.96 -7.18
CA TYR A 442 36.43 2.95 -8.15
C TYR A 442 37.02 2.66 -9.54
N ALA A 443 36.23 2.84 -10.59
CA ALA A 443 36.66 2.65 -11.98
C ALA A 443 36.00 3.65 -12.94
N LYS A 444 36.53 3.81 -14.15
CA LYS A 444 35.99 4.74 -15.15
C LYS A 444 34.79 4.15 -15.88
N THR A 445 34.80 2.85 -16.11
CA THR A 445 33.70 2.11 -16.75
C THR A 445 33.04 1.14 -15.76
N ARG A 446 31.83 0.69 -16.10
CA ARG A 446 31.10 -0.28 -15.28
C ARG A 446 31.80 -1.64 -15.29
N GLU A 447 32.30 -2.04 -16.45
CA GLU A 447 32.95 -3.33 -16.71
C GLU A 447 34.25 -3.45 -15.92
N GLU A 448 35.06 -2.39 -15.88
CA GLU A 448 36.24 -2.33 -15.02
C GLU A 448 35.88 -2.44 -13.53
N CYS A 449 34.80 -1.76 -13.10
CA CYS A 449 34.32 -1.84 -11.73
C CYS A 449 33.83 -3.25 -11.37
N GLU A 450 33.14 -3.92 -12.31
CA GLU A 450 32.68 -5.32 -12.20
C GLU A 450 33.86 -6.30 -12.14
N ALA A 451 34.99 -6.01 -12.80
CA ALA A 451 36.21 -6.82 -12.74
C ALA A 451 36.98 -6.65 -11.42
N LEU A 452 37.01 -5.44 -10.83
CA LEU A 452 37.75 -5.15 -9.59
C LEU A 452 37.02 -5.60 -8.31
N LEU A 453 35.68 -5.57 -8.33
CA LEU A 453 34.86 -5.85 -7.15
C LEU A 453 35.02 -7.28 -6.58
N PRO A 454 35.14 -8.36 -7.37
CA PRO A 454 35.40 -9.71 -6.87
C PRO A 454 36.68 -9.81 -6.05
N GLY A 455 37.78 -9.19 -6.50
CA GLY A 455 39.06 -9.19 -5.76
C GLY A 455 38.95 -8.51 -4.40
N LEU A 456 38.23 -7.38 -4.32
CA LEU A 456 37.93 -6.72 -3.05
C LEU A 456 37.13 -7.63 -2.11
N ILE A 457 36.14 -8.35 -2.65
CA ILE A 457 35.29 -9.26 -1.88
C ILE A 457 36.10 -10.43 -1.33
N GLU A 458 36.97 -11.04 -2.13
CA GLU A 458 37.84 -12.13 -1.71
C GLU A 458 38.80 -11.69 -0.60
N GLN A 459 39.44 -10.53 -0.78
CA GLN A 459 40.32 -9.95 0.23
C GLN A 459 39.57 -9.74 1.56
N MET A 460 38.41 -9.07 1.54
CA MET A 460 37.63 -8.82 2.76
C MET A 460 37.12 -10.12 3.39
N LYS A 461 36.78 -11.15 2.61
CA LYS A 461 36.39 -12.46 3.15
C LYS A 461 37.58 -13.18 3.81
N ALA A 462 38.76 -13.10 3.22
CA ALA A 462 39.99 -13.68 3.78
C ALA A 462 40.37 -13.00 5.10
N GLU A 463 40.28 -11.67 5.17
CA GLU A 463 40.51 -10.91 6.41
C GLU A 463 39.52 -11.29 7.51
N ILE A 464 38.21 -11.37 7.19
CA ILE A 464 37.19 -11.81 8.16
C ILE A 464 37.47 -13.23 8.64
N LYS A 465 37.93 -14.13 7.76
CA LYS A 465 38.29 -15.51 8.12
C LYS A 465 39.50 -15.54 9.06
N ALA A 466 40.57 -14.83 8.74
CA ALA A 466 41.78 -14.75 9.57
C ALA A 466 41.51 -14.17 10.97
N ILE A 467 40.63 -13.18 11.08
CA ILE A 467 40.23 -12.59 12.37
C ILE A 467 39.38 -13.57 13.18
N LYS A 468 38.48 -14.33 12.54
CA LYS A 468 37.72 -15.38 13.22
C LYS A 468 38.62 -16.50 13.76
N GLU A 469 39.64 -16.87 13.00
CA GLU A 469 40.60 -17.91 13.38
C GLU A 469 41.54 -17.45 14.49
N SER A 470 42.06 -16.22 14.41
CA SER A 470 42.94 -15.65 15.43
C SER A 470 42.22 -15.18 16.70
N ARG A 471 40.88 -15.03 16.67
CA ARG A 471 40.05 -14.43 17.74
C ARG A 471 40.50 -13.03 18.20
N ASN A 472 41.39 -12.38 17.44
CA ASN A 472 41.90 -11.07 17.73
C ASN A 472 40.95 -10.00 17.17
N LEU A 473 39.99 -9.56 17.99
CA LEU A 473 39.03 -8.54 17.60
C LEU A 473 39.66 -7.16 17.37
N ASP A 474 40.87 -6.91 17.88
CA ASP A 474 41.63 -5.66 17.67
C ASP A 474 42.24 -5.57 16.27
N ALA A 475 42.29 -6.70 15.54
CA ALA A 475 42.71 -6.75 14.14
C ALA A 475 41.57 -6.39 13.15
N ILE A 476 40.36 -6.12 13.64
CA ILE A 476 39.29 -5.57 12.81
C ILE A 476 39.73 -4.17 12.37
N PRO A 477 39.72 -3.85 11.06
CA PRO A 477 39.95 -2.50 10.56
C PRO A 477 38.85 -1.61 11.12
N ASP A 478 39.13 -1.03 12.28
CA ASP A 478 38.25 -0.08 12.93
C ASP A 478 37.98 1.01 11.90
N GLY A 479 36.70 1.23 11.57
CA GLY A 479 36.25 2.43 10.86
C GLY A 479 36.57 3.75 11.60
N ILE A 480 37.41 3.69 12.64
CA ILE A 480 38.01 4.81 13.36
C ILE A 480 39.23 5.25 12.55
N SER A 481 39.04 6.33 11.78
CA SER A 481 40.11 7.08 11.11
C SER A 481 41.36 7.18 12.00
N GLU A 482 42.56 6.89 11.48
CA GLU A 482 43.84 7.02 12.20
C GLU A 482 43.98 8.41 12.87
N LYS A 483 43.45 9.45 12.23
CA LYS A 483 43.34 10.81 12.80
C LYS A 483 42.51 10.87 14.10
N LYS A 484 41.40 10.12 14.23
CA LYS A 484 40.57 10.04 15.46
C LYS A 484 41.38 9.38 16.59
N LYS A 485 42.16 8.33 16.29
CA LYS A 485 43.04 7.67 17.26
C LYS A 485 44.13 8.63 17.78
N ALA A 486 44.77 9.35 16.87
CA ALA A 486 45.81 10.33 17.22
C ALA A 486 45.26 11.50 18.06
N ILE A 487 44.05 11.99 17.73
CA ILE A 487 43.36 13.02 18.54
C ILE A 487 43.01 12.47 19.93
N ALA A 488 42.51 11.24 20.02
CA ALA A 488 42.13 10.62 21.28
C ALA A 488 43.34 10.31 22.17
N ALA A 489 44.48 9.92 21.59
CA ALA A 489 45.74 9.74 22.32
C ALA A 489 46.22 11.09 22.91
N TYR A 490 46.26 12.14 22.10
CA TYR A 490 46.67 13.47 22.55
C TYR A 490 45.75 14.05 23.63
N MET A 491 44.42 13.92 23.48
CA MET A 491 43.45 14.38 24.48
C MET A 491 43.49 13.57 25.79
N ARG A 492 44.02 12.35 25.77
CA ARG A 492 44.22 11.53 26.97
C ARG A 492 45.49 11.95 27.73
N GLU A 493 46.55 12.31 27.00
CA GLU A 493 47.80 12.79 27.59
C GLU A 493 47.73 14.26 28.06
N HIS A 494 46.90 15.07 27.40
CA HIS A 494 46.73 16.50 27.66
C HIS A 494 45.25 16.90 27.88
N PRO A 495 44.60 16.41 28.95
CA PRO A 495 43.17 16.65 29.21
C PRO A 495 42.82 18.13 29.46
N GLU A 496 43.80 18.95 29.86
CA GLU A 496 43.67 20.40 30.08
C GLU A 496 43.51 21.21 28.79
N VAL A 497 43.97 20.68 27.65
CA VAL A 497 43.93 21.38 26.37
C VAL A 497 42.54 21.24 25.74
N THR A 498 41.70 22.27 25.91
CA THR A 498 40.35 22.30 25.32
C THR A 498 40.26 22.99 23.96
N SER A 499 41.33 23.67 23.55
CA SER A 499 41.38 24.38 22.27
C SER A 499 41.51 23.42 21.09
N LYS A 500 40.43 23.28 20.31
CA LYS A 500 40.38 22.46 19.08
C LYS A 500 41.46 22.82 18.06
N SER A 501 41.91 24.09 18.02
CA SER A 501 43.00 24.55 17.15
C SER A 501 44.38 24.11 17.65
N ALA A 502 44.59 24.09 18.97
CA ALA A 502 45.85 23.65 19.57
C ALA A 502 46.05 22.14 19.38
N ILE A 503 44.98 21.36 19.61
CA ILE A 503 44.95 19.90 19.36
C ILE A 503 45.25 19.60 17.88
N ALA A 504 44.64 20.36 16.97
CA ALA A 504 44.87 20.20 15.54
C ALA A 504 46.34 20.42 15.15
N LYS A 505 46.97 21.47 15.72
CA LYS A 505 48.38 21.78 15.50
C LYS A 505 49.32 20.72 16.08
N ALA A 506 49.03 20.22 17.28
CA ALA A 506 49.85 19.22 17.95
C ALA A 506 49.80 17.84 17.28
N VAL A 507 48.62 17.45 16.76
CA VAL A 507 48.40 16.16 16.10
C VAL A 507 48.70 16.22 14.59
N GLY A 508 49.04 17.39 14.04
CA GLY A 508 49.32 17.55 12.61
C GLY A 508 48.10 17.31 11.72
N THR A 509 46.92 17.78 12.14
CA THR A 509 45.65 17.60 11.41
C THR A 509 44.86 18.91 11.27
N ASP A 510 43.80 18.90 10.47
CA ASP A 510 42.97 20.09 10.28
C ASP A 510 41.94 20.29 11.42
N ARG A 511 41.62 21.54 11.72
CA ARG A 511 40.70 21.92 12.80
C ARG A 511 39.29 21.34 12.61
N ASN A 512 38.83 21.14 11.36
CA ASN A 512 37.51 20.59 11.10
C ASN A 512 37.44 19.11 11.46
N THR A 513 38.51 18.36 11.20
CA THR A 513 38.67 16.96 11.61
C THR A 513 38.66 16.82 13.13
N VAL A 514 39.38 17.69 13.87
CA VAL A 514 39.31 17.70 15.34
C VAL A 514 37.89 18.01 15.80
N ARG A 515 37.25 19.05 15.25
CA ARG A 515 35.87 19.42 15.62
C ARG A 515 34.87 18.29 15.44
N LYS A 516 35.02 17.49 14.37
CA LYS A 516 34.14 16.36 14.06
C LYS A 516 34.16 15.27 15.14
N TYR A 517 35.34 14.97 15.70
CA TYR A 517 35.52 13.86 16.66
C TYR A 517 35.63 14.31 18.12
N TYR A 518 35.84 15.60 18.39
CA TYR A 518 36.15 16.11 19.73
C TYR A 518 35.09 15.77 20.79
N ASP A 519 33.81 16.01 20.52
CA ASP A 519 32.75 15.80 21.51
C ASP A 519 32.51 14.29 21.77
N GLU A 520 32.70 13.47 20.73
CA GLU A 520 32.62 12.01 20.81
C GLU A 520 33.79 11.43 21.64
N ILE A 521 35.04 11.83 21.35
CA ILE A 521 36.24 11.42 22.10
C ILE A 521 36.16 11.89 23.55
N ARG A 522 35.71 13.12 23.79
CA ARG A 522 35.57 13.68 25.15
C ARG A 522 34.56 12.88 25.97
N SER A 523 33.45 12.45 25.35
CA SER A 523 32.47 11.56 25.97
C SER A 523 33.02 10.15 26.20
N GLU A 524 33.81 9.60 25.26
CA GLU A 524 34.47 8.29 25.39
C GLU A 524 35.52 8.28 26.51
N LEU A 525 36.25 9.38 26.71
CA LEU A 525 37.28 9.54 27.74
C LEU A 525 36.74 9.99 29.11
N GLY A 526 35.44 10.27 29.23
CA GLY A 526 34.83 10.71 30.50
C GLY A 526 35.27 12.11 30.96
N LEU A 527 35.80 12.92 30.06
CA LEU A 527 36.26 14.28 30.35
C LEU A 527 35.06 15.23 30.37
N LYS A 528 34.64 15.72 31.55
CA LYS A 528 33.49 16.64 31.67
C LYS A 528 33.73 17.97 31.00
#